data_AF-A0A2I1GB57-F1
#
_entry.id   AF-A0A2I1GB57-F1
#
_cell.length_a   1.000
_cell.length_b   1.000
_cell.length_c   1.000
_cell.angle_alpha   90.00
_cell.angle_beta   90.00
_cell.angle_gamma   90.00
#
_symmetry.space_group_name_H-M   'P 1'
#
loop_
_entity.id
_entity.type
_entity.pdbx_description
1 polymer ?
#
loop_
_entity_poly.entity_id
_entity_poly.type
_entity_poly.pdbx_seq_one_letter_code
_entity_poly.pdbx_strand_id
1 'polypeptide(L)'
;MEDYNDIDTKALAYAQRREGRCLGKVSPNTYLWSCKKGYQWEAPYKNMKQNYRWCNICLNGLHLDGYNEELGLAFEYSGQMDLDAQIWRDWKKKALCYREGVILITIPYCVVDLETFIRSALYTFGYLPIPT
;
A
#
# COMPACT_ATOMS: atom_id res chain seq x y z
N MET A 1 -21.95 32.70 -1.90
CA MET A 1 -21.13 32.18 -0.80
C MET A 1 -21.37 30.67 -0.82
N GLU A 2 -20.54 29.94 -1.54
CA GLU A 2 -20.80 28.52 -1.82
C GLU A 2 -20.46 27.69 -0.58
N ASP A 3 -21.46 26.95 -0.13
CA ASP A 3 -21.45 26.14 1.08
C ASP A 3 -20.44 24.99 0.92
N TYR A 4 -19.26 25.19 1.50
CA TYR A 4 -18.09 24.30 1.36
C TYR A 4 -18.18 23.05 2.25
N ASN A 5 -19.40 22.61 2.58
CA ASN A 5 -19.67 21.54 3.54
C ASN A 5 -20.19 20.24 2.93
N ASP A 6 -20.37 20.16 1.60
CA ASP A 6 -20.65 18.87 0.97
C ASP A 6 -19.33 18.08 0.83
N ILE A 7 -18.98 17.33 1.87
CA ILE A 7 -17.94 16.31 1.76
C ILE A 7 -18.43 15.30 0.72
N ASP A 8 -17.76 15.27 -0.43
CA ASP A 8 -18.01 14.33 -1.51
C ASP A 8 -18.13 12.90 -0.97
N THR A 9 -19.33 12.32 -1.08
CA THR A 9 -19.66 10.95 -0.64
C THR A 9 -18.66 9.92 -1.17
N LYS A 10 -18.03 10.18 -2.33
CA LYS A 10 -16.99 9.31 -2.90
C LYS A 10 -15.71 9.33 -2.07
N ALA A 11 -15.29 10.49 -1.59
CA ALA A 11 -14.11 10.63 -0.73
C ALA A 11 -14.34 9.91 0.62
N LEU A 12 -15.53 10.08 1.23
CA LEU A 12 -15.89 9.37 2.45
C LEU A 12 -15.88 7.85 2.27
N ALA A 13 -16.58 7.35 1.25
CA ALA A 13 -16.65 5.93 0.96
C ALA A 13 -15.26 5.34 0.66
N TYR A 14 -14.42 6.09 -0.07
CA TYR A 14 -13.05 5.68 -0.35
C TYR A 14 -12.22 5.56 0.93
N ALA A 15 -12.31 6.55 1.84
CA ALA A 15 -11.60 6.51 3.10
C ALA A 15 -12.06 5.35 3.99
N GLN A 16 -13.37 5.12 4.08
CA GLN A 16 -13.95 4.04 4.90
C GLN A 16 -13.51 2.65 4.42
N ARG A 17 -13.48 2.40 3.10
CA ARG A 17 -12.96 1.14 2.53
C ARG A 17 -11.49 0.89 2.87
N ARG A 18 -10.75 1.94 3.21
CA ARG A 18 -9.33 1.91 3.59
C ARG A 18 -9.11 1.92 5.10
N GLU A 19 -10.17 1.62 5.87
CA GLU A 19 -10.19 1.73 7.34
C GLU A 19 -9.72 3.10 7.86
N GLY A 20 -9.88 4.14 7.05
CA GLY A 20 -9.51 5.51 7.36
C GLY A 20 -10.71 6.44 7.32
N ARG A 21 -10.43 7.75 7.35
CA ARG A 21 -11.43 8.81 7.42
C ARG A 21 -11.09 9.93 6.45
N CYS A 22 -12.10 10.48 5.79
CA CYS A 22 -12.02 11.81 5.19
C CYS A 22 -12.45 12.78 6.29
N LEU A 23 -11.52 13.61 6.77
CA LEU A 23 -11.75 14.53 7.88
C LEU A 23 -12.40 15.83 7.42
N GLY A 24 -12.27 16.19 6.14
CA GLY A 24 -12.87 17.38 5.57
C GLY A 24 -12.30 17.71 4.20
N LYS A 25 -12.92 18.69 3.54
CA LYS A 25 -12.46 19.25 2.27
C LYS A 25 -11.67 20.52 2.57
N VAL A 26 -10.40 20.56 2.16
CA VAL A 26 -9.50 21.71 2.41
C VAL A 26 -9.40 22.65 1.21
N SER A 27 -9.61 22.14 -0.01
CA SER A 27 -9.68 22.93 -1.24
C SER A 27 -10.55 22.23 -2.30
N PRO A 28 -10.84 22.82 -3.49
CA PRO A 28 -11.92 22.33 -4.35
C PRO A 28 -11.75 20.87 -4.79
N ASN A 29 -10.50 20.42 -4.84
CA ASN A 29 -10.12 19.06 -5.21
C ASN A 29 -9.35 18.32 -4.11
N THR A 30 -9.05 18.95 -2.98
CA THR A 30 -8.14 18.42 -1.94
C THR A 30 -8.89 18.17 -0.65
N TYR A 31 -8.59 17.04 -0.04
CA TYR A 31 -9.22 16.57 1.18
C TYR A 31 -8.16 16.31 2.24
N LEU A 32 -8.54 16.49 3.50
CA LEU A 32 -7.78 16.04 4.65
C LEU A 32 -8.15 14.59 4.95
N TRP A 33 -7.17 13.70 4.85
CA TRP A 33 -7.35 12.27 5.06
C TRP A 33 -6.77 11.84 6.41
N SER A 34 -7.24 10.72 6.94
CA SER A 34 -6.65 10.01 8.07
C SER A 34 -6.63 8.52 7.79
N CYS A 35 -5.50 7.85 8.02
CA CYS A 35 -5.46 6.39 7.97
C CYS A 35 -5.94 5.77 9.29
N LYS A 36 -6.03 4.44 9.34
CA LYS A 36 -6.32 3.64 10.54
C LYS A 36 -5.41 3.95 11.73
N LYS A 37 -4.14 4.28 11.47
CA LYS A 37 -3.13 4.63 12.48
C LYS A 37 -3.22 6.10 12.95
N GLY A 38 -4.12 6.89 12.38
CA GLY A 38 -4.33 8.29 12.75
C GLY A 38 -3.38 9.29 12.08
N TYR A 39 -2.50 8.85 11.18
CA TYR A 39 -1.71 9.78 10.36
C TYR A 39 -2.63 10.55 9.42
N GLN A 40 -2.39 11.85 9.32
CA GLN A 40 -3.17 12.76 8.50
C GLN A 40 -2.33 13.37 7.38
N TRP A 41 -2.93 13.58 6.22
CA TRP A 41 -2.28 14.24 5.10
C TRP A 41 -3.33 14.89 4.19
N GLU A 42 -2.91 15.92 3.45
CA GLU A 42 -3.73 16.57 2.44
C GLU A 42 -3.40 15.99 1.07
N ALA A 43 -4.42 15.55 0.34
CA ALA A 43 -4.23 15.06 -1.03
C ALA A 43 -5.50 15.17 -1.88
N PRO A 44 -5.37 15.31 -3.22
CA PRO A 44 -6.51 15.24 -4.09
C PRO A 44 -7.11 13.83 -4.18
N TYR A 45 -8.44 13.71 -4.18
CA TYR A 45 -9.12 12.41 -4.33
C TYR A 45 -8.68 11.64 -5.59
N LYS A 46 -8.45 12.36 -6.70
CA LYS A 46 -7.93 11.77 -7.95
C LYS A 46 -6.57 11.08 -7.76
N ASN A 47 -5.67 11.71 -7.02
CA ASN A 47 -4.33 11.16 -6.74
C ASN A 47 -4.42 9.94 -5.84
N MET A 48 -5.34 9.97 -4.86
CA MET A 48 -5.58 8.82 -3.98
C MET A 48 -5.97 7.58 -4.79
N LYS A 49 -6.76 7.75 -5.86
CA LYS A 49 -7.23 6.64 -6.72
C LYS A 49 -6.14 6.13 -7.68
N GLN A 50 -5.27 7.00 -8.18
CA GLN A 50 -4.32 6.68 -9.25
C GLN A 50 -2.99 6.11 -8.74
N ASN A 51 -2.49 6.57 -7.59
CA ASN A 51 -1.11 6.29 -7.18
C ASN A 51 -0.97 5.17 -6.15
N TYR A 52 -2.06 4.48 -5.77
CA TYR A 52 -2.09 3.35 -4.81
C TYR A 52 -1.46 3.61 -3.43
N ARG A 53 -1.11 4.86 -3.10
CA ARG A 53 -0.55 5.26 -1.82
C ARG A 53 -1.66 5.89 -1.00
N TRP A 54 -2.35 5.08 -0.20
CA TRP A 54 -3.31 5.60 0.78
C TRP A 54 -2.58 6.45 1.82
N CYS A 55 -1.75 5.85 2.68
CA CYS A 55 -0.96 6.60 3.65
C CYS A 55 0.52 6.42 3.38
N ASN A 56 1.18 7.46 2.85
CA ASN A 56 2.64 7.46 2.68
C ASN A 56 3.39 7.48 4.03
N ILE A 57 2.72 7.86 5.13
CA ILE A 57 3.33 7.91 6.46
C ILE A 57 3.36 6.51 7.10
N CYS A 58 2.35 5.66 6.90
CA CYS A 58 2.33 4.29 7.45
C CYS A 58 3.55 3.47 7.01
N LEU A 59 3.92 3.57 5.73
CA LEU A 59 5.08 2.88 5.19
C LEU A 59 6.35 3.75 5.21
N ASN A 60 6.39 4.85 5.97
CA ASN A 60 7.55 5.74 6.07
C ASN A 60 8.13 6.17 4.70
N GLY A 61 7.25 6.46 3.74
CA GLY A 61 7.61 6.83 2.37
C GLY A 61 8.17 5.69 1.52
N LEU A 62 8.06 4.44 1.96
CA LEU A 62 8.65 3.29 1.27
C LEU A 62 8.06 3.11 -0.14
N HIS A 63 8.96 2.89 -1.10
CA HIS A 63 8.60 2.54 -2.46
C HIS A 63 8.66 1.01 -2.63
N LEU A 64 7.53 0.46 -3.08
CA LEU A 64 7.32 -0.95 -3.43
C LEU A 64 6.83 -0.98 -4.88
N ASP A 65 7.17 -2.02 -5.64
CA ASP A 65 6.80 -2.13 -7.06
C ASP A 65 5.30 -2.34 -7.25
N GLY A 66 4.66 -2.99 -6.27
CA GLY A 66 3.21 -3.04 -6.17
C GLY A 66 2.72 -3.24 -4.75
N TYR A 67 1.50 -2.77 -4.49
CA TYR A 67 0.83 -2.91 -3.21
C TYR A 67 -0.68 -3.01 -3.41
N ASN A 68 -1.26 -4.07 -2.84
CA ASN A 68 -2.68 -4.30 -2.69
C ASN A 68 -3.03 -4.18 -1.20
N GLU A 69 -3.63 -3.05 -0.83
CA GLU A 69 -4.02 -2.77 0.55
C GLU A 69 -5.17 -3.64 1.07
N GLU A 70 -6.12 -4.03 0.20
CA GLU A 70 -7.25 -4.90 0.62
C GLU A 70 -6.75 -6.25 1.11
N LEU A 71 -5.73 -6.78 0.45
CA LEU A 71 -5.06 -8.00 0.86
C LEU A 71 -3.95 -7.75 1.89
N GLY A 72 -3.55 -6.50 2.13
CA GLY A 72 -2.32 -6.18 2.87
C GLY A 72 -1.08 -6.83 2.22
N LEU A 73 -1.06 -6.93 0.88
CA LEU A 73 -0.05 -7.65 0.13
C LEU A 73 0.75 -6.69 -0.77
N ALA A 74 2.07 -6.69 -0.65
CA ALA A 74 2.97 -5.97 -1.54
C ALA A 74 3.90 -6.93 -2.28
N PHE A 75 4.49 -6.46 -3.38
CA PHE A 75 5.58 -7.15 -4.05
C PHE A 75 6.69 -6.19 -4.46
N GLU A 76 7.90 -6.73 -4.57
CA GLU A 76 9.05 -6.05 -5.17
C GLU A 76 9.95 -7.06 -5.88
N TYR A 77 10.62 -6.63 -6.95
CA TYR A 77 11.67 -7.42 -7.58
C TYR A 77 13.00 -7.22 -6.84
N SER A 78 13.66 -8.31 -6.46
CA SER A 78 15.02 -8.20 -5.91
C SER A 78 16.02 -7.89 -7.03
N GLY A 79 16.93 -6.93 -6.79
CA GLY A 79 18.01 -6.61 -7.72
C GLY A 79 19.14 -7.65 -7.73
N GLN A 80 19.94 -7.64 -8.79
CA GLN A 80 21.09 -8.52 -8.99
C GLN A 80 22.37 -7.91 -8.37
N MET A 81 22.42 -7.69 -7.04
CA MET A 81 23.70 -7.33 -6.40
C MET A 81 23.69 -7.51 -4.89
N ASP A 82 24.64 -8.30 -4.39
CA ASP A 82 24.83 -8.65 -2.98
C ASP A 82 25.83 -7.68 -2.32
N LEU A 83 25.38 -6.43 -2.11
CA LEU A 83 26.13 -5.42 -1.36
C LEU A 83 25.51 -5.30 0.03
N ASP A 84 26.31 -5.21 1.10
CA ASP A 84 25.84 -5.08 2.49
C ASP A 84 24.76 -3.98 2.66
N ALA A 85 24.92 -2.87 1.94
CA ALA A 85 23.95 -1.78 1.94
C ALA A 85 22.60 -2.17 1.31
N GLN A 86 22.59 -3.03 0.30
CA GLN A 86 21.37 -3.53 -0.34
C GLN A 86 20.67 -4.54 0.59
N ILE A 87 21.42 -5.48 1.17
CA ILE A 87 20.90 -6.43 2.17
C ILE A 87 20.22 -5.69 3.33
N TRP A 88 20.88 -4.64 3.84
CA TRP A 88 20.33 -3.83 4.93
C TRP A 88 19.04 -3.09 4.54
N ARG A 89 18.98 -2.51 3.34
CA ARG A 89 17.77 -1.85 2.84
C ARG A 89 16.62 -2.85 2.71
N ASP A 90 16.87 -4.00 2.09
CA ASP A 90 15.86 -5.04 1.87
C ASP A 90 15.36 -5.61 3.21
N TRP A 91 16.25 -5.81 4.18
CA TRP A 91 15.88 -6.19 5.55
C TRP A 91 14.99 -5.13 6.21
N LYS A 92 15.36 -3.85 6.12
CA LYS A 92 14.57 -2.74 6.67
C LYS A 92 13.19 -2.66 6.02
N LYS A 93 13.07 -2.90 4.70
CA LYS A 93 11.78 -2.96 4.00
C LYS A 93 10.91 -4.09 4.54
N LYS A 94 11.45 -5.31 4.59
CA LYS A 94 10.74 -6.49 5.10
C LYS A 94 10.28 -6.29 6.54
N ALA A 95 11.14 -5.76 7.40
CA ALA A 95 10.80 -5.46 8.80
C ALA A 95 9.69 -4.41 8.91
N LEU A 96 9.70 -3.38 8.08
CA LEU A 96 8.65 -2.37 8.07
C LEU A 96 7.33 -2.95 7.58
N CYS A 97 7.31 -3.68 6.47
CA CYS A 97 6.11 -4.34 5.96
C CYS A 97 5.50 -5.26 7.04
N TYR A 98 6.32 -6.10 7.68
CA TYR A 98 5.87 -6.96 8.78
C TYR A 98 5.22 -6.17 9.93
N ARG A 99 5.86 -5.09 10.40
CA ARG A 99 5.33 -4.23 11.47
C ARG A 99 4.04 -3.52 11.09
N GLU A 100 3.86 -3.24 9.81
CA GLU A 100 2.67 -2.59 9.26
C GLU A 100 1.56 -3.57 8.90
N GLY A 101 1.76 -4.88 9.13
CA GLY A 101 0.80 -5.92 8.77
C GLY A 101 0.71 -6.16 7.26
N VAL A 102 1.75 -5.78 6.52
CA VAL A 102 1.86 -5.97 5.08
C VAL A 102 2.74 -7.18 4.79
N ILE A 103 2.20 -8.16 4.08
CA ILE A 103 2.96 -9.28 3.54
C ILE A 103 3.70 -8.80 2.30
N LEU A 104 5.02 -8.97 2.26
CA LEU A 104 5.86 -8.56 1.14
C LEU A 104 6.41 -9.79 0.40
N ILE A 105 6.00 -9.96 -0.86
CA ILE A 105 6.56 -10.97 -1.76
C ILE A 105 7.76 -10.36 -2.48
N THR A 106 8.97 -10.83 -2.16
CA THR A 106 10.18 -10.49 -2.92
C THR A 106 10.32 -11.46 -4.09
N ILE A 107 10.30 -10.96 -5.32
CA ILE A 107 10.35 -11.73 -6.56
C ILE A 107 11.79 -11.68 -7.10
N PRO A 108 12.51 -12.81 -7.14
CA PRO A 108 13.81 -12.85 -7.79
C PRO A 108 13.69 -12.50 -9.28
N TYR A 109 14.56 -11.61 -9.79
CA TYR A 109 14.58 -11.22 -11.20
C TYR A 109 14.84 -12.41 -12.15
N CYS A 110 15.41 -13.51 -11.64
CA CYS A 110 15.68 -14.74 -12.39
C CYS A 110 14.49 -15.71 -12.45
N VAL A 111 13.34 -15.37 -11.85
CA VAL A 111 12.11 -16.17 -11.97
C VAL A 111 11.63 -16.13 -13.42
N VAL A 112 11.58 -17.30 -14.06
CA VAL A 112 11.07 -17.45 -15.45
C VAL A 112 9.55 -17.62 -15.45
N ASP A 113 9.02 -18.44 -14.54
CA ASP A 113 7.58 -18.67 -14.38
C ASP A 113 7.05 -17.84 -13.20
N LEU A 114 6.69 -16.59 -13.51
CA LEU A 114 6.16 -15.64 -12.52
C LEU A 114 4.82 -16.09 -11.95
N GLU A 115 3.94 -16.68 -12.77
CA GLU A 115 2.61 -17.09 -12.32
C GLU A 115 2.71 -18.18 -11.25
N THR A 116 3.49 -19.23 -11.52
CA THR A 116 3.68 -20.33 -10.57
C THR A 116 4.35 -19.82 -9.29
N PHE A 117 5.35 -18.95 -9.40
CA PHE A 117 6.02 -18.36 -8.22
C PHE A 117 5.04 -17.57 -7.35
N ILE A 118 4.25 -16.67 -7.94
CA ILE A 118 3.27 -15.86 -7.21
C ILE A 118 2.18 -16.75 -6.60
N ARG A 119 1.65 -17.74 -7.33
CA ARG A 119 0.66 -18.69 -6.78
C ARG A 119 1.22 -19.45 -5.57
N SER A 120 2.45 -19.94 -5.65
CA SER A 120 3.12 -20.63 -4.53
C SER A 120 3.27 -19.72 -3.30
N ALA A 121 3.68 -18.46 -3.50
CA ALA A 121 3.75 -17.48 -2.42
C ALA A 121 2.37 -17.22 -1.80
N LEU A 122 1.33 -17.03 -2.62
CA LEU A 122 -0.04 -16.81 -2.13
C LEU A 122 -0.58 -18.01 -1.34
N TYR A 123 -0.30 -19.25 -1.76
CA TYR A 123 -0.61 -20.44 -0.96
C TYR A 123 0.13 -20.44 0.39
N THR A 124 1.43 -20.14 0.37
CA THR A 124 2.28 -20.10 1.58
C THR A 124 1.77 -19.09 2.60
N PHE A 125 1.27 -17.95 2.14
CA PHE A 125 0.71 -16.91 2.99
C PHE A 125 -0.79 -17.09 3.29
N GLY A 126 -1.42 -18.16 2.78
CA GLY A 126 -2.82 -18.49 3.08
C GLY A 126 -3.87 -17.65 2.33
N TYR A 127 -3.48 -16.93 1.27
CA TYR A 127 -4.41 -16.17 0.43
C TYR A 127 -5.20 -17.04 -0.55
N LEU A 128 -4.69 -18.23 -0.87
CA LEU A 128 -5.35 -19.20 -1.73
C LEU A 128 -5.55 -20.53 -0.98
N PRO A 129 -6.64 -21.27 -1.26
CA PRO A 129 -6.88 -22.56 -0.64
C PRO A 129 -5.82 -23.58 -1.07
N ILE A 130 -5.25 -24.34 -0.14
CA ILE A 130 -4.23 -25.36 -0.45
C ILE A 130 -4.77 -26.27 -1.57
N PRO A 131 -4.05 -26.41 -2.70
CA PRO A 131 -4.50 -27.27 -3.78
C PRO A 131 -4.52 -28.71 -3.27
N THR A 132 -5.70 -29.34 -3.38
CA THR A 132 -5.94 -30.76 -3.07
C THR A 132 -5.34 -31.68 -4.10
#